data_AF-W4MAV2-F1
#
_entry.id   AF-W4MAV2-F1
#
_cell.length_a   1.000
_cell.length_b   1.000
_cell.length_c   1.000
_cell.angle_alpha   90.00
_cell.angle_beta   90.00
_cell.angle_gamma   90.00
#
_symmetry.space_group_name_H-M   'P 1'
#
loop_
_entity.id
_entity.type
_entity.pdbx_description
1 polymer ?
#
loop_
_entity_poly.entity_id
_entity_poly.type
_entity_poly.pdbx_seq_one_letter_code
_entity_poly.pdbx_strand_id
1 'polypeptide(L)'
;MIAFVEHALMVLAGTFMAFIIIWLWFVLVGGRMLSRFALGEQQAIIKRMLIRLPIPIAETEMIQAVIMLRRAAHQDVKPWFPKRSIALATQQRLLLIEMRFSGRQIQSVWQLPCHQIVSVDLPKANRFAIARMPTRMTIIASGNQKLVFEASRSELSGFAEVLEQIRLHAITEGLRSGHIGPERIFPGAETPDAKPDHKRLMRAALLSVLYPGIGQLYNGALRRGVLFLILHTATLGMAWQLSMEWYLRYREVPFKLILFLIGGVLLIWLLAIFDAYTEEPQRSGA
;
A
#
# COMPACT_ATOMS: atom_id res chain seq x y z
N MET A 1 -54.47 -16.67 -0.22
CA MET A 1 -53.24 -17.02 -0.97
C MET A 1 -52.53 -15.78 -1.50
N ILE A 2 -53.19 -14.89 -2.24
CA ILE A 2 -52.60 -13.66 -2.81
C ILE A 2 -51.99 -12.74 -1.72
N ALA A 3 -52.74 -12.42 -0.66
CA ALA A 3 -52.25 -11.55 0.43
C ALA A 3 -51.01 -12.11 1.17
N PHE A 4 -50.86 -13.43 1.24
CA PHE A 4 -49.69 -14.07 1.86
C PHE A 4 -48.44 -13.93 0.97
N VAL A 5 -48.62 -14.05 -0.34
CA VAL A 5 -47.54 -13.89 -1.33
C VAL A 5 -47.06 -12.44 -1.38
N GLU A 6 -47.97 -11.47 -1.35
CA GLU A 6 -47.62 -10.04 -1.29
C GLU A 6 -46.85 -9.69 -0.03
N HIS A 7 -47.29 -10.20 1.13
CA HIS A 7 -46.57 -9.95 2.38
C HIS A 7 -45.17 -10.57 2.37
N ALA A 8 -45.00 -11.79 1.86
CA ALA A 8 -43.71 -12.45 1.74
C ALA A 8 -42.75 -11.70 0.79
N LEU A 9 -43.25 -11.21 -0.35
CA LEU A 9 -42.48 -10.40 -1.30
C LEU A 9 -42.01 -9.08 -0.67
N MET A 10 -42.87 -8.44 0.12
CA MET A 10 -42.55 -7.17 0.78
C MET A 10 -41.46 -7.35 1.86
N VAL A 11 -41.52 -8.45 2.62
CA VAL A 11 -40.49 -8.81 3.61
C VAL A 11 -39.16 -9.16 2.93
N LEU A 12 -39.21 -9.89 1.81
CA LEU A 12 -38.01 -10.24 1.04
C LEU A 12 -37.33 -9.00 0.42
N ALA A 13 -38.11 -8.08 -0.14
CA ALA A 13 -37.59 -6.82 -0.67
C ALA A 13 -36.97 -5.94 0.43
N GLY A 14 -37.62 -5.85 1.59
CA GLY A 14 -37.09 -5.11 2.74
C GLY A 14 -35.78 -5.67 3.28
N THR A 15 -35.69 -6.99 3.42
CA THR A 15 -34.46 -7.66 3.88
C THR A 15 -33.31 -7.54 2.88
N PHE A 16 -33.60 -7.63 1.57
CA PHE A 16 -32.61 -7.43 0.52
C PHE A 16 -32.06 -5.98 0.49
N MET A 17 -32.94 -4.99 0.60
CA MET A 17 -32.55 -3.58 0.71
C MET A 17 -31.68 -3.32 1.95
N ALA A 18 -32.06 -3.87 3.11
CA ALA A 18 -31.27 -3.75 4.32
C ALA A 18 -29.86 -4.35 4.15
N PHE A 19 -29.75 -5.51 3.50
CA PHE A 19 -28.47 -6.15 3.22
C PHE A 19 -27.59 -5.30 2.28
N ILE A 20 -28.14 -4.73 1.21
CA ILE A 20 -27.40 -3.83 0.31
C ILE A 20 -26.89 -2.61 1.09
N ILE A 21 -27.73 -2.00 1.93
CA ILE A 21 -27.34 -0.81 2.71
C ILE A 21 -26.20 -1.16 3.67
N ILE A 22 -26.29 -2.28 4.38
CA ILE A 22 -25.23 -2.75 5.29
C ILE A 22 -23.94 -3.03 4.53
N TRP A 23 -24.02 -3.68 3.37
CA TRP A 23 -22.85 -3.95 2.52
C TRP A 23 -22.20 -2.67 2.01
N LEU A 24 -23.00 -1.72 1.50
CA LEU A 24 -22.51 -0.43 1.00
C LEU A 24 -21.85 0.39 2.12
N TRP A 25 -22.45 0.35 3.32
CA TRP A 25 -21.87 0.95 4.51
C TRP A 25 -20.53 0.31 4.87
N PHE A 26 -20.43 -1.02 4.85
CA PHE A 26 -19.19 -1.74 5.13
C PHE A 26 -18.09 -1.44 4.09
N VAL A 27 -18.46 -1.29 2.82
CA VAL A 27 -17.52 -0.90 1.74
C VAL A 27 -17.04 0.54 1.93
N LEU A 28 -17.93 1.49 2.24
CA LEU A 28 -17.58 2.90 2.42
C LEU A 28 -16.76 3.13 3.71
N VAL A 29 -17.19 2.54 4.83
CA VAL A 29 -16.51 2.66 6.12
C VAL A 29 -15.23 1.84 6.14
N GLY A 30 -15.28 0.60 5.67
CA GLY A 30 -14.13 -0.28 5.54
C GLY A 30 -13.07 0.28 4.60
N GLY A 31 -13.48 0.85 3.46
CA GLY A 31 -12.57 1.54 2.53
C GLY A 31 -11.87 2.75 3.16
N ARG A 32 -12.59 3.55 3.96
CA ARG A 32 -12.00 4.68 4.73
C ARG A 32 -11.07 4.22 5.85
N MET A 33 -11.40 3.12 6.53
CA MET A 33 -10.52 2.55 7.55
C MET A 33 -9.24 1.99 6.92
N LEU A 34 -9.36 1.29 5.78
CA LEU A 34 -8.22 0.78 5.01
C LEU A 34 -7.30 1.91 4.54
N SER A 35 -7.84 3.04 4.08
CA SER A 35 -7.00 4.17 3.67
C SER A 35 -6.24 4.81 4.83
N ARG A 36 -6.90 4.93 6.00
CA ARG A 36 -6.24 5.43 7.23
C ARG A 36 -5.19 4.45 7.76
N PHE A 37 -5.48 3.15 7.69
CA PHE A 37 -4.54 2.10 8.08
C PHE A 37 -3.33 2.08 7.15
N ALA A 38 -3.53 2.22 5.84
CA ALA A 38 -2.44 2.30 4.87
C ALA A 38 -1.53 3.52 5.12
N LEU A 39 -2.10 4.68 5.46
CA LEU A 39 -1.35 5.87 5.86
C LEU A 39 -0.56 5.65 7.17
N GLY A 40 -1.19 5.02 8.17
CA GLY A 40 -0.55 4.69 9.45
C GLY A 40 0.61 3.69 9.29
N GLU A 41 0.43 2.66 8.45
CA GLU A 41 1.52 1.74 8.12
C GLU A 41 2.66 2.44 7.39
N GLN A 42 2.36 3.32 6.42
CA GLN A 42 3.40 4.10 5.74
C GLN A 42 4.20 4.96 6.73
N GLN A 43 3.54 5.64 7.67
CA GLN A 43 4.22 6.42 8.70
C GLN A 43 5.07 5.53 9.62
N ALA A 44 4.57 4.36 10.03
CA ALA A 44 5.31 3.43 10.86
C ALA A 44 6.54 2.85 10.12
N ILE A 45 6.40 2.55 8.84
CA ILE A 45 7.48 2.08 7.96
C ILE A 45 8.54 3.17 7.82
N ILE A 46 8.14 4.41 7.50
CA ILE A 46 9.05 5.56 7.39
C ILE A 46 9.78 5.77 8.72
N LYS A 47 9.08 5.76 9.86
CA LYS A 47 9.70 5.94 11.18
C LYS A 47 10.71 4.85 11.49
N ARG A 48 10.41 3.58 11.18
CA ARG A 48 11.36 2.46 11.36
C ARG A 48 12.56 2.57 10.43
N MET A 49 12.37 3.07 9.21
CA MET A 49 13.46 3.30 8.26
C MET A 49 14.37 4.43 8.71
N LEU A 50 13.80 5.53 9.19
CA LEU A 50 14.55 6.68 9.70
C LEU A 50 15.49 6.26 10.84
N ILE A 51 15.02 5.40 11.75
CA ILE A 51 15.84 4.86 12.86
C ILE A 51 17.00 3.97 12.36
N ARG A 52 16.85 3.35 11.18
CA ARG A 52 17.84 2.42 10.61
C ARG A 52 18.73 3.06 9.53
N LEU A 53 18.63 4.37 9.33
CA LEU A 53 19.46 5.04 8.33
C LEU A 53 20.94 4.92 8.72
N PRO A 54 21.82 4.49 7.81
CA PRO A 54 23.25 4.46 8.06
C PRO A 54 23.87 5.87 8.19
N ILE A 55 23.10 6.91 7.84
CA ILE A 55 23.51 8.30 7.92
C ILE A 55 22.73 8.97 9.05
N PRO A 56 23.41 9.54 10.07
CA PRO A 56 22.71 10.30 11.10
C PRO A 56 22.07 11.54 10.49
N ILE A 57 20.78 11.72 10.76
CA ILE A 57 20.07 12.99 10.57
C ILE A 57 20.23 13.72 11.90
N ALA A 58 20.79 14.93 11.89
CA ALA A 58 20.94 15.71 13.11
C ALA A 58 19.56 15.94 13.73
N GLU A 59 19.46 15.95 15.06
CA GLU A 59 18.17 16.19 15.73
C GLU A 59 17.57 17.57 15.38
N THR A 60 18.42 18.51 14.96
CA THR A 60 18.04 19.84 14.49
C THR A 60 17.63 19.88 13.01
N GLU A 61 17.91 18.82 12.23
CA GLU A 61 17.61 18.76 10.80
C GLU A 61 16.17 18.29 10.59
N MET A 62 15.26 19.21 10.27
CA MET A 62 13.86 18.88 10.05
C MET A 62 13.62 18.24 8.67
N ILE A 63 12.85 17.14 8.66
CA ILE A 63 12.34 16.49 7.45
C ILE A 63 11.12 17.26 6.97
N GLN A 64 11.18 17.84 5.76
CA GLN A 64 10.08 18.64 5.22
C GLN A 64 9.16 17.85 4.31
N ALA A 65 9.70 16.90 3.53
CA ALA A 65 8.90 16.07 2.65
C ALA A 65 9.49 14.67 2.46
N VAL A 66 8.60 13.69 2.28
CA VAL A 66 8.95 12.31 1.97
C VAL A 66 8.07 11.83 0.83
N ILE A 67 8.67 11.21 -0.18
CA ILE A 67 7.95 10.61 -1.31
C ILE A 67 8.46 9.20 -1.58
N MET A 68 7.54 8.28 -1.85
CA MET A 68 7.89 6.97 -2.39
C MET A 68 7.97 7.04 -3.92
N LEU A 69 9.16 6.77 -4.45
CA LEU A 69 9.42 6.73 -5.87
C LEU A 69 9.12 5.33 -6.43
N ARG A 70 8.39 5.28 -7.54
CA ARG A 70 8.25 4.04 -8.33
C ARG A 70 9.58 3.69 -8.98
N ARG A 71 10.30 4.71 -9.45
CA ARG A 71 11.62 4.60 -10.07
C ARG A 71 12.42 5.88 -9.84
N ALA A 72 13.72 5.74 -9.64
CA ALA A 72 14.69 6.83 -9.72
C ALA A 72 15.78 6.45 -10.72
N ALA A 73 16.24 7.40 -11.53
CA ALA A 73 17.33 7.19 -12.47
C ALA A 73 18.27 8.40 -12.48
N HIS A 74 19.58 8.14 -12.61
CA HIS A 74 20.56 9.16 -12.95
C HIS A 74 20.78 9.11 -14.48
N GLN A 75 20.85 10.27 -15.15
CA GLN A 75 21.11 10.29 -16.60
C GLN A 75 22.48 9.65 -16.91
N ASP A 76 22.59 8.94 -18.03
CA ASP A 76 23.75 8.16 -18.53
C ASP A 76 24.09 6.83 -17.84
N VAL A 77 23.27 6.36 -16.90
CA VAL A 77 23.41 5.01 -16.30
C VAL A 77 22.09 4.24 -16.42
N LYS A 78 22.15 2.95 -16.77
CA LYS A 78 21.01 2.02 -16.72
C LYS A 78 20.19 2.28 -15.44
N PRO A 79 18.85 2.16 -15.47
CA PRO A 79 17.97 2.46 -14.34
C PRO A 79 18.49 1.82 -13.05
N TRP A 80 19.10 2.64 -12.21
CA TRP A 80 19.98 2.15 -11.14
C TRP A 80 19.20 1.65 -9.93
N PHE A 81 17.99 2.18 -9.72
CA PHE A 81 17.14 1.84 -8.59
C PHE A 81 15.97 0.96 -9.04
N PRO A 82 15.97 -0.35 -8.73
CA PRO A 82 14.82 -1.20 -8.97
C PRO A 82 13.63 -0.74 -8.11
N LYS A 83 12.43 -1.08 -8.57
CA LYS A 83 11.11 -0.77 -8.01
C LYS A 83 11.13 -0.47 -6.50
N ARG A 84 10.79 0.78 -6.12
CA ARG A 84 10.58 1.34 -4.76
C ARG A 84 11.82 1.93 -4.08
N SER A 85 12.05 3.22 -4.30
CA SER A 85 13.00 4.06 -3.54
C SER A 85 12.25 5.10 -2.71
N ILE A 86 12.87 5.66 -1.68
CA ILE A 86 12.32 6.81 -0.95
C ILE A 86 13.20 8.02 -1.23
N ALA A 87 12.59 9.13 -1.62
CA ALA A 87 13.26 10.43 -1.60
C ALA A 87 12.74 11.22 -0.40
N LEU A 88 13.67 11.78 0.36
CA LEU A 88 13.42 12.50 1.59
C LEU A 88 14.14 13.84 1.52
N ALA A 89 13.37 14.93 1.56
CA ALA A 89 13.90 16.28 1.56
C ALA A 89 13.97 16.78 3.00
N THR A 90 15.18 17.10 3.46
CA THR A 90 15.42 17.82 4.71
C THR A 90 15.69 19.30 4.40
N GLN A 91 15.78 20.13 5.43
CA GLN A 91 16.23 21.52 5.29
C GLN A 91 17.61 21.68 4.64
N GLN A 92 18.48 20.67 4.71
CA GLN A 92 19.88 20.78 4.28
C GLN A 92 20.22 19.94 3.05
N ARG A 93 19.53 18.81 2.85
CA ARG A 93 19.86 17.83 1.81
C ARG A 93 18.65 17.02 1.36
N LEU A 94 18.75 16.52 0.15
CA LEU A 94 17.90 15.48 -0.42
C LEU A 94 18.56 14.12 -0.21
N LEU A 95 17.92 13.25 0.57
CA LEU A 95 18.32 11.86 0.76
C LEU A 95 17.53 10.97 -0.19
N LEU A 96 18.22 10.17 -1.00
CA LEU A 96 17.64 9.14 -1.84
C LEU A 96 18.02 7.77 -1.26
N ILE A 97 17.03 7.07 -0.73
CA ILE A 97 17.20 5.80 -0.02
C ILE A 97 16.73 4.68 -0.95
N GLU A 98 17.68 3.83 -1.34
CA GLU A 98 17.41 2.61 -2.08
C GLU A 98 17.04 1.49 -1.11
N MET A 99 15.91 0.85 -1.37
CA MET A 99 15.44 -0.25 -0.55
C MET A 99 15.45 -1.55 -1.34
N ARG A 100 16.04 -2.58 -0.75
CA ARG A 100 15.93 -3.96 -1.21
C ARG A 100 14.85 -4.67 -0.38
N PHE A 101 14.13 -5.60 -1.00
CA PHE A 101 13.19 -6.52 -0.33
C PHE A 101 12.11 -5.81 0.51
N SER A 102 10.96 -5.49 -0.11
CA SER A 102 9.73 -5.09 0.61
C SER A 102 9.87 -3.89 1.58
N GLY A 103 10.90 -3.05 1.45
CA GLY A 103 11.15 -1.93 2.37
C GLY A 103 11.75 -2.35 3.72
N ARG A 104 12.45 -3.49 3.81
CA ARG A 104 13.07 -3.92 5.08
C ARG A 104 14.57 -3.68 5.15
N GLN A 105 15.26 -3.62 4.02
CA GLN A 105 16.71 -3.48 3.97
C GLN A 105 17.08 -2.26 3.13
N ILE A 106 17.89 -1.37 3.70
CA ILE A 106 18.49 -0.24 2.99
C ILE A 106 19.70 -0.77 2.22
N GLN A 107 19.70 -0.61 0.91
CA GLN A 107 20.79 -1.07 0.04
C GLN A 107 21.85 0.01 -0.14
N SER A 108 21.41 1.23 -0.40
CA SER A 108 22.28 2.38 -0.54
C SER A 108 21.54 3.64 -0.12
N VAL A 109 22.28 4.62 0.39
CA VAL A 109 21.75 5.96 0.66
C VAL A 109 22.62 6.95 -0.09
N TRP A 110 21.96 7.77 -0.89
CA TRP A 110 22.56 8.89 -1.58
C TRP A 110 22.13 10.17 -0.91
N GLN A 111 23.04 11.12 -0.81
CA GLN A 111 22.75 12.45 -0.29
C GLN A 111 23.16 13.49 -1.32
N LEU A 112 22.27 14.46 -1.54
CA LEU A 112 22.50 15.63 -2.39
C LEU A 112 22.21 16.88 -1.57
N PRO A 113 23.22 17.66 -1.17
CA PRO A 113 23.01 18.92 -0.47
C PRO A 113 22.09 19.86 -1.25
N CYS A 114 21.18 20.56 -0.57
CA CYS A 114 20.18 21.41 -1.23
C CYS A 114 20.79 22.57 -2.02
N HIS A 115 21.94 23.09 -1.58
CA HIS A 115 22.68 24.12 -2.32
C HIS A 115 23.27 23.62 -3.65
N GLN A 116 23.42 22.30 -3.82
CA GLN A 116 23.83 21.70 -5.08
C GLN A 116 22.67 21.54 -6.06
N ILE A 117 21.41 21.72 -5.63
CA ILE A 117 20.25 21.64 -6.52
C ILE A 117 20.16 22.95 -7.33
N VAL A 118 20.34 22.84 -8.65
CA VAL A 118 20.29 23.97 -9.58
C VAL A 118 18.84 24.27 -9.96
N SER A 119 18.08 23.24 -10.33
CA SER A 119 16.66 23.39 -10.71
C SER A 119 15.86 22.10 -10.53
N VAL A 120 14.56 22.26 -10.25
CA VAL A 120 13.57 21.18 -10.25
C VAL A 120 12.59 21.40 -11.41
N ASP A 121 12.62 20.52 -12.40
CA ASP A 121 11.72 20.56 -13.56
C ASP A 121 10.63 19.48 -13.43
N LEU A 122 9.40 19.93 -13.24
CA LEU A 122 8.20 19.10 -13.28
C LEU A 122 7.38 19.47 -14.53
N PRO A 123 7.19 18.55 -15.49
CA PRO A 123 6.45 18.82 -16.71
C PRO A 123 5.06 19.38 -16.43
N LYS A 124 4.77 20.54 -17.06
CA LYS A 124 3.44 21.18 -16.99
C LYS A 124 2.35 20.18 -17.38
N ALA A 125 1.18 20.31 -16.75
CA ALA A 125 0.07 19.39 -16.97
C ALA A 125 -0.33 19.44 -18.43
N ASN A 126 -0.09 18.36 -19.15
CA ASN A 126 -0.76 18.20 -20.43
C ASN A 126 -2.24 18.08 -20.13
N ARG A 127 -3.10 18.88 -20.78
CA ARG A 127 -4.55 18.90 -20.50
C ARG A 127 -5.23 17.54 -20.68
N PHE A 128 -4.54 16.60 -21.35
CA PHE A 128 -4.96 15.23 -21.60
C PHE A 128 -4.26 14.18 -20.71
N ALA A 129 -3.44 14.60 -19.75
CA ALA A 129 -2.75 13.67 -18.86
C ALA A 129 -3.75 13.01 -17.91
N ILE A 130 -4.02 11.72 -18.16
CA ILE A 130 -4.84 10.87 -17.29
C ILE A 130 -4.20 10.84 -15.90
N ALA A 131 -4.97 11.19 -14.86
CA ALA A 131 -4.53 11.38 -13.47
C ALA A 131 -3.81 10.18 -12.80
N ARG A 132 -3.59 9.08 -13.52
CA ARG A 132 -2.98 7.83 -13.02
C ARG A 132 -1.68 7.43 -13.72
N MET A 133 -1.27 8.14 -14.77
CA MET A 133 0.01 7.84 -15.41
C MET A 133 1.18 8.33 -14.54
N PRO A 134 2.26 7.53 -14.40
CA PRO A 134 3.46 7.97 -13.70
C PRO A 134 4.00 9.23 -14.38
N THR A 135 4.22 10.27 -13.58
CA THR A 135 4.85 11.51 -14.04
C THR A 135 6.34 11.45 -13.70
N ARG A 136 7.16 12.10 -14.53
CA ARG A 136 8.61 12.21 -14.28
C ARG A 136 8.92 13.62 -13.83
N MET A 137 9.65 13.74 -12.73
CA MET A 137 10.28 14.98 -12.27
C MET A 137 11.78 14.87 -12.49
N THR A 138 12.40 15.96 -12.92
CA THR A 138 13.84 16.04 -13.12
C THR A 138 14.43 17.01 -12.11
N ILE A 139 15.49 16.61 -11.42
CA ILE A 139 16.29 17.48 -10.56
C ILE A 139 17.67 17.61 -11.23
N ILE A 140 18.08 18.83 -11.53
CA ILE A 140 19.40 19.14 -12.05
C ILE A 140 20.26 19.62 -10.88
N ALA A 141 21.38 18.95 -10.66
CA ALA A 141 22.35 19.28 -9.63
C ALA A 141 23.64 19.86 -10.22
N SER A 142 24.45 20.50 -9.37
CA SER A 142 25.76 21.03 -9.72
C SER A 142 26.64 19.94 -10.31
N GLY A 143 27.43 20.27 -11.34
CA GLY A 143 28.22 19.27 -12.07
C GLY A 143 27.42 18.53 -13.15
N ASN A 144 26.29 19.10 -13.59
CA ASN A 144 25.44 18.56 -14.67
C ASN A 144 24.86 17.16 -14.35
N GLN A 145 24.76 16.81 -13.07
CA GLN A 145 24.11 15.59 -12.62
C GLN A 145 22.59 15.75 -12.74
N LYS A 146 21.92 14.76 -13.32
CA LYS A 146 20.47 14.79 -13.51
C LYS A 146 19.83 13.58 -12.86
N LEU A 147 18.98 13.85 -11.86
CA LEU A 147 18.16 12.85 -11.19
C LEU A 147 16.75 12.89 -11.76
N VAL A 148 16.20 11.73 -12.12
CA VAL A 148 14.85 11.59 -12.68
C VAL A 148 14.03 10.74 -11.72
N PHE A 149 12.97 11.33 -11.18
CA PHE A 149 12.06 10.71 -10.22
C PHE A 149 10.74 10.37 -10.90
N GLU A 150 10.23 9.17 -10.68
CA GLU A 150 8.96 8.71 -11.25
C GLU A 150 7.99 8.31 -10.12
N ALA A 151 6.88 9.05 -9.99
CA ALA A 151 5.82 8.80 -9.01
C ALA A 151 4.47 9.37 -9.49
N SER A 152 3.44 9.41 -8.63
CA SER A 152 2.19 10.07 -9.01
C SER A 152 2.39 11.58 -9.13
N ARG A 153 1.62 12.23 -10.01
CA ARG A 153 1.73 13.68 -10.23
C ARG A 153 1.47 14.47 -8.95
N SER A 154 0.45 14.10 -8.18
CA SER A 154 0.08 14.77 -6.94
C SER A 154 1.18 14.68 -5.88
N GLU A 155 1.86 13.54 -5.78
CA GLU A 155 3.01 13.39 -4.88
C GLU A 155 4.20 14.22 -5.37
N LEU A 156 4.51 14.18 -6.68
CA LEU A 156 5.63 14.92 -7.24
C LEU A 156 5.43 16.44 -7.19
N SER A 157 4.21 16.95 -7.37
CA SER A 157 3.95 18.39 -7.29
C SER A 157 4.20 18.94 -5.89
N GLY A 158 3.69 18.28 -4.86
CA GLY A 158 3.94 18.71 -3.47
C GLY A 158 5.42 18.56 -3.10
N PHE A 159 6.07 17.49 -3.53
CA PHE A 159 7.50 17.29 -3.29
C PHE A 159 8.38 18.31 -4.03
N ALA A 160 8.05 18.66 -5.27
CA ALA A 160 8.76 19.67 -6.06
C ALA A 160 8.65 21.06 -5.45
N GLU A 161 7.46 21.44 -4.96
CA GLU A 161 7.23 22.72 -4.29
C GLU A 161 8.08 22.86 -3.03
N VAL A 162 8.11 21.81 -2.19
CA VAL A 162 8.96 21.79 -0.98
C VAL A 162 10.45 21.87 -1.34
N LEU A 163 10.91 21.14 -2.36
CA LEU A 163 12.31 21.20 -2.80
C LEU A 163 12.70 22.59 -3.31
N GLU A 164 11.83 23.26 -4.08
CA GLU A 164 12.09 24.63 -4.54
C GLU A 164 12.13 25.63 -3.37
N GLN A 165 11.24 25.48 -2.37
CA GLN A 165 11.28 26.30 -1.16
C GLN A 165 12.60 26.13 -0.38
N ILE A 166 13.04 24.88 -0.18
CA ILE A 166 14.31 24.59 0.50
C ILE A 166 15.49 25.14 -0.29
N ARG A 167 15.49 24.98 -1.62
CA ARG A 167 16.53 25.50 -2.50
C ARG A 167 16.66 27.02 -2.39
N LEU A 168 15.55 27.75 -2.47
CA LEU A 168 15.53 29.20 -2.34
C LEU A 168 16.04 29.65 -0.96
N HIS A 169 15.64 28.95 0.10
CA HIS A 169 16.08 29.24 1.46
C HIS A 169 17.59 29.03 1.66
N ALA A 170 18.14 27.94 1.13
CA ALA A 170 19.57 27.65 1.20
C ALA A 170 20.43 28.71 0.47
N ILE A 171 19.93 29.28 -0.63
CA ILE A 171 20.58 30.38 -1.34
C ILE A 171 20.57 31.66 -0.49
N THR A 172 19.45 31.98 0.18
CA THR A 172 19.33 33.19 1.01
C THR A 172 20.18 33.17 2.27
N GLU A 173 20.33 32.01 2.91
CA GLU A 173 21.07 31.89 4.17
C GLU A 173 22.59 31.79 3.98
N GLY A 174 23.08 31.72 2.74
CA GLY A 174 24.52 31.65 2.46
C GLY A 174 25.19 30.46 3.16
N LEU A 175 24.48 29.33 3.27
CA LEU A 175 24.97 28.14 3.97
C LEU A 175 26.36 27.77 3.42
N ARG A 176 27.38 27.97 4.25
CA ARG A 176 28.76 27.59 3.93
C ARG A 176 28.79 26.09 3.69
N SER A 177 29.12 25.71 2.46
CA SER A 177 29.27 24.33 2.03
C SER A 177 30.32 23.64 2.90
N GLY A 178 29.90 22.93 3.94
CA GLY A 178 30.66 21.80 4.45
C GLY A 178 30.91 20.88 3.27
N HIS A 179 32.16 20.52 3.02
CA HIS A 179 32.61 19.76 1.86
C HIS A 179 32.06 18.33 1.94
N ILE A 180 30.78 18.16 1.65
CA ILE A 180 30.10 16.86 1.55
C ILE A 180 29.87 16.68 0.05
N GLY A 181 30.84 16.01 -0.59
CA GLY A 181 30.63 15.53 -1.96
C GLY A 181 29.48 14.52 -2.01
N PRO A 182 29.00 14.15 -3.22
CA PRO A 182 28.04 13.06 -3.39
C PRO A 182 28.71 11.72 -3.05
N GLU A 183 28.97 11.47 -1.77
CA GLU A 183 29.54 10.23 -1.29
C GLU A 183 28.45 9.16 -1.23
N ARG A 184 28.67 8.08 -1.97
CA ARG A 184 27.85 6.89 -1.93
C ARG A 184 28.25 6.07 -0.71
N ILE A 185 27.54 6.26 0.40
CA ILE A 185 27.71 5.44 1.60
C ILE A 185 27.03 4.10 1.33
N PHE A 186 27.82 3.10 0.97
CA PHE A 186 27.38 1.71 0.95
C PHE A 186 27.48 1.17 2.37
N PRO A 187 26.36 0.92 3.07
CA PRO A 187 26.45 0.12 4.28
C PRO A 187 26.92 -1.28 3.87
N GLY A 188 28.06 -1.72 4.40
CA GLY A 188 28.44 -3.14 4.41
C GLY A 188 27.42 -3.92 5.22
N ALA A 189 26.27 -4.22 4.61
CA ALA A 189 25.17 -4.89 5.27
C ALA A 189 25.31 -6.39 5.03
N GLU A 190 25.93 -7.08 5.99
CA GLU A 190 25.59 -8.47 6.27
C GLU A 190 24.06 -8.60 6.23
N THR A 191 23.58 -9.52 5.41
CA THR A 191 22.15 -9.84 5.29
C THR A 191 21.61 -10.11 6.69
N PRO A 192 20.67 -9.30 7.23
CA PRO A 192 20.03 -9.66 8.47
C PRO A 192 19.20 -10.90 8.14
N ASP A 193 19.64 -12.03 8.68
CA ASP A 193 18.97 -13.32 8.63
C ASP A 193 17.67 -13.22 9.46
N ALA A 194 16.71 -12.49 8.89
CA ALA A 194 15.46 -12.17 9.55
C ALA A 194 14.59 -13.42 9.54
N LYS A 195 14.72 -14.23 10.60
CA LYS A 195 13.87 -15.38 10.86
C LYS A 195 12.39 -15.02 10.62
N PRO A 196 11.63 -15.86 9.91
CA PRO A 196 10.22 -15.61 9.66
C PRO A 196 9.47 -15.36 10.98
N ASP A 197 8.71 -14.26 11.03
CA ASP A 197 7.94 -13.88 12.20
C ASP A 197 6.66 -14.74 12.29
N HIS A 198 6.84 -15.97 12.80
CA HIS A 198 5.77 -16.97 12.93
C HIS A 198 4.56 -16.47 13.71
N LYS A 199 4.73 -15.50 14.63
CA LYS A 199 3.63 -14.91 15.40
C LYS A 199 2.67 -14.12 14.52
N ARG A 200 3.17 -13.47 13.47
CA ARG A 200 2.34 -12.72 12.53
C ARG A 200 1.49 -13.66 11.67
N LEU A 201 2.07 -14.74 11.16
CA LEU A 201 1.37 -15.76 10.36
C LEU A 201 0.25 -16.42 11.17
N MET A 202 0.52 -16.73 12.44
CA MET A 202 -0.50 -17.31 13.34
C MET A 202 -1.67 -16.35 13.58
N ARG A 203 -1.41 -15.05 13.72
CA ARG A 203 -2.47 -14.03 13.84
C ARG A 203 -3.29 -13.91 12.55
N ALA A 204 -2.64 -13.95 11.39
CA ALA A 204 -3.33 -13.93 10.10
C ALA A 204 -4.25 -15.15 9.93
N ALA A 205 -3.78 -16.34 10.29
CA ALA A 205 -4.58 -17.55 10.28
C ALA A 205 -5.78 -17.43 11.23
N LEU A 206 -5.58 -16.95 12.47
CA LEU A 206 -6.67 -16.76 13.45
C LEU A 206 -7.72 -15.75 12.95
N LEU A 207 -7.29 -14.68 12.28
CA LEU A 207 -8.20 -13.72 11.66
C LEU A 207 -9.00 -14.33 10.50
N SER A 208 -8.40 -15.25 9.75
CA SER A 208 -9.09 -15.97 8.68
C SER A 208 -10.10 -17.00 9.21
N VAL A 209 -9.89 -17.51 10.43
CA VAL A 209 -10.90 -18.30 11.15
C VAL A 209 -12.11 -17.42 11.46
N LEU A 210 -11.96 -16.17 11.88
CA LEU A 210 -13.14 -15.33 12.17
C LEU A 210 -13.94 -15.01 10.89
N TYR A 211 -13.24 -14.73 9.79
CA TYR A 211 -13.87 -14.48 8.50
C TYR A 211 -12.87 -14.73 7.35
N PRO A 212 -13.23 -15.52 6.33
CA PRO A 212 -12.31 -15.84 5.24
C PRO A 212 -11.93 -14.58 4.45
N GLY A 213 -10.62 -14.40 4.23
CA GLY A 213 -10.06 -13.23 3.54
C GLY A 213 -9.47 -12.16 4.46
N ILE A 214 -9.86 -12.09 5.74
CA ILE A 214 -9.32 -11.06 6.66
C ILE A 214 -7.83 -11.28 6.96
N GLY A 215 -7.38 -12.53 7.11
CA GLY A 215 -5.96 -12.81 7.33
C GLY A 215 -5.07 -12.39 6.16
N GLN A 216 -5.53 -12.61 4.93
CA GLN A 216 -4.84 -12.15 3.72
C GLN A 216 -4.75 -10.63 3.68
N LEU A 217 -5.81 -9.91 4.07
CA LEU A 217 -5.78 -8.45 4.19
C LEU A 217 -4.76 -8.01 5.26
N TYR A 218 -4.70 -8.70 6.40
CA TYR A 218 -3.70 -8.43 7.45
C TYR A 218 -2.25 -8.70 7.00
N ASN A 219 -2.05 -9.67 6.11
CA ASN A 219 -0.76 -9.95 5.48
C ASN A 219 -0.41 -8.98 4.34
N GLY A 220 -1.33 -8.08 3.95
CA GLY A 220 -1.14 -7.11 2.87
C GLY A 220 -1.47 -7.64 1.47
N ALA A 221 -2.01 -8.86 1.36
CA ALA A 221 -2.44 -9.49 0.11
C ALA A 221 -3.84 -9.02 -0.30
N LEU A 222 -3.98 -7.72 -0.58
CA LEU A 222 -5.27 -7.04 -0.85
C LEU A 222 -6.15 -7.74 -1.89
N ARG A 223 -5.59 -8.10 -3.06
CA ARG A 223 -6.36 -8.73 -4.14
C ARG A 223 -6.93 -10.09 -3.74
N ARG A 224 -6.15 -10.91 -3.02
CA ARG A 224 -6.55 -12.26 -2.58
C ARG A 224 -7.55 -12.18 -1.43
N GLY A 225 -7.29 -11.31 -0.44
CA GLY A 225 -8.23 -11.08 0.66
C GLY A 225 -9.60 -10.62 0.16
N VAL A 226 -9.65 -9.67 -0.77
CA VAL A 226 -10.91 -9.23 -1.39
C VAL A 226 -11.59 -10.36 -2.18
N LEU A 227 -10.83 -11.19 -2.91
CA LEU A 227 -11.38 -12.32 -3.64
C LEU A 227 -12.05 -13.34 -2.70
N PHE A 228 -11.40 -13.71 -1.59
CA PHE A 228 -11.96 -14.63 -0.60
C PHE A 228 -13.21 -14.06 0.08
N LEU A 229 -13.21 -12.76 0.40
CA LEU A 229 -14.39 -12.08 0.93
C LEU A 229 -15.56 -12.19 -0.04
N ILE A 230 -15.37 -11.84 -1.31
CA ILE A 230 -16.42 -11.89 -2.34
C ILE A 230 -16.93 -13.33 -2.51
N LEU A 231 -16.03 -14.31 -2.64
CA LEU A 231 -16.41 -15.71 -2.80
C LEU A 231 -17.22 -16.22 -1.61
N HIS A 232 -16.80 -15.90 -0.39
CA HIS A 232 -17.52 -16.31 0.80
C HIS A 232 -18.89 -15.65 0.89
N THR A 233 -18.99 -14.33 0.70
CA THR A 233 -20.27 -13.61 0.74
C THR A 233 -21.22 -14.09 -0.35
N ALA A 234 -20.73 -14.30 -1.58
CA ALA A 234 -21.54 -14.82 -2.69
C ALA A 234 -22.06 -16.23 -2.41
N THR A 235 -21.19 -17.11 -1.89
CA THR A 235 -21.58 -18.48 -1.56
C THR A 235 -22.62 -18.49 -0.44
N LEU A 236 -22.43 -17.69 0.61
CA LEU A 236 -23.37 -17.59 1.73
C LEU A 236 -24.71 -16.96 1.30
N GLY A 237 -24.67 -15.98 0.40
CA GLY A 237 -25.87 -15.36 -0.20
C GLY A 237 -26.66 -16.34 -1.06
N MET A 238 -25.99 -17.09 -1.94
CA MET A 238 -26.62 -18.17 -2.72
C MET A 238 -27.18 -19.27 -1.80
N ALA A 239 -26.43 -19.65 -0.76
CA ALA A 239 -26.86 -20.61 0.24
C ALA A 239 -28.17 -20.20 0.90
N TRP A 240 -28.23 -18.95 1.33
CA TRP A 240 -29.40 -18.36 1.96
C TRP A 240 -30.59 -18.32 1.00
N GLN A 241 -30.38 -17.82 -0.23
CA GLN A 241 -31.45 -17.71 -1.23
C GLN A 241 -32.04 -19.07 -1.60
N LEU A 242 -31.19 -20.06 -1.86
CA LEU A 242 -31.64 -21.43 -2.16
C LEU A 242 -32.36 -22.06 -0.98
N SER A 243 -31.87 -21.83 0.25
CA SER A 243 -32.53 -22.33 1.46
C SER A 243 -33.90 -21.69 1.67
N MET A 244 -34.04 -20.38 1.40
CA MET A 244 -35.30 -19.65 1.53
C MET A 244 -36.30 -20.05 0.43
N GLU A 245 -35.88 -20.15 -0.83
CA GLU A 245 -36.74 -20.63 -1.90
C GLU A 245 -37.23 -22.05 -1.61
N TRP A 246 -36.34 -22.90 -1.10
CA TRP A 246 -36.69 -24.24 -0.72
C TRP A 246 -37.68 -24.28 0.45
N TYR A 247 -37.40 -23.56 1.54
CA TYR A 247 -38.26 -23.48 2.72
C TYR A 247 -39.68 -23.02 2.38
N LEU A 248 -39.82 -22.09 1.42
CA LEU A 248 -41.12 -21.59 0.97
C LEU A 248 -41.89 -22.60 0.10
N ARG A 249 -41.19 -23.44 -0.66
CA ARG A 249 -41.81 -24.38 -1.62
C ARG A 249 -42.02 -25.78 -1.03
N TYR A 250 -41.19 -26.21 -0.09
CA TYR A 250 -41.16 -27.57 0.43
C TYR A 250 -41.07 -27.57 1.96
N ARG A 251 -41.79 -28.50 2.59
CA ARG A 251 -41.82 -28.64 4.06
C ARG A 251 -40.57 -29.33 4.63
N GLU A 252 -39.82 -30.04 3.80
CA GLU A 252 -38.64 -30.82 4.19
C GLU A 252 -37.40 -30.29 3.48
N VAL A 253 -36.34 -30.01 4.22
CA VAL A 253 -35.05 -29.57 3.65
C VAL A 253 -34.25 -30.81 3.20
N PRO A 254 -33.74 -30.87 1.96
CA PRO A 254 -33.07 -32.05 1.48
C PRO A 254 -31.67 -32.04 2.11
N PHE A 255 -31.36 -33.10 2.84
CA PHE A 255 -30.07 -33.26 3.53
C PHE A 255 -28.86 -32.97 2.62
N LYS A 256 -28.97 -33.26 1.32
CA LYS A 256 -27.96 -32.97 0.30
C LYS A 256 -27.67 -31.47 0.12
N LEU A 257 -28.68 -30.61 0.23
CA LEU A 257 -28.50 -29.15 0.14
C LEU A 257 -27.75 -28.62 1.36
N ILE A 258 -28.12 -29.07 2.56
CA ILE A 258 -27.39 -28.74 3.80
C ILE A 258 -25.93 -29.17 3.69
N LEU A 259 -25.68 -30.39 3.21
CA LEU A 259 -24.33 -30.93 3.06
C LEU A 259 -23.48 -30.14 2.04
N PHE A 260 -24.10 -29.75 0.91
CA PHE A 260 -23.45 -28.93 -0.11
C PHE A 260 -23.10 -27.53 0.40
N LEU A 261 -24.02 -26.88 1.13
CA LEU A 261 -23.82 -25.54 1.66
C LEU A 261 -22.78 -25.50 2.79
N ILE A 262 -22.86 -26.43 3.73
CA ILE A 262 -21.88 -26.54 4.81
C ILE A 262 -20.51 -26.94 4.24
N GLY A 263 -20.47 -27.91 3.33
CA GLY A 263 -19.22 -28.37 2.71
C GLY A 263 -18.53 -27.29 1.88
N GLY A 264 -19.28 -26.55 1.05
CA GLY A 264 -18.74 -25.47 0.22
C GLY A 264 -18.21 -24.30 1.04
N VAL A 265 -18.96 -23.86 2.05
CA VAL A 265 -18.52 -22.78 2.95
C VAL A 265 -17.29 -23.19 3.74
N LEU A 266 -17.28 -24.41 4.30
CA LEU A 266 -16.16 -24.93 5.08
C LEU A 266 -14.90 -25.11 4.24
N LEU A 267 -15.03 -25.53 2.98
CA LEU A 267 -13.91 -25.64 2.04
C LEU A 267 -13.28 -24.28 1.73
N ILE A 268 -14.08 -23.25 1.44
CA ILE A 268 -13.58 -21.89 1.21
C ILE A 268 -12.88 -21.37 2.47
N TRP A 269 -13.43 -21.68 3.64
CA TRP A 269 -12.87 -21.27 4.92
C TRP A 269 -11.52 -21.91 5.21
N LEU A 270 -11.39 -23.22 5.01
CA LEU A 270 -10.13 -23.95 5.15
C LEU A 270 -9.07 -23.46 4.16
N LEU A 271 -9.44 -23.21 2.90
CA LEU A 271 -8.55 -22.65 1.89
C LEU A 271 -8.04 -21.26 2.29
N ALA A 272 -8.92 -20.40 2.82
CA ALA A 272 -8.53 -19.08 3.30
C ALA A 272 -7.57 -19.14 4.50
N ILE A 273 -7.79 -20.05 5.45
CA ILE A 273 -6.89 -20.23 6.61
C ILE A 273 -5.52 -20.74 6.17
N PHE A 274 -5.50 -21.75 5.29
CA PHE A 274 -4.26 -22.33 4.79
C PHE A 274 -3.46 -21.32 3.98
N ASP A 275 -4.09 -20.59 3.07
CA ASP A 275 -3.46 -19.55 2.25
C ASP A 275 -2.86 -18.44 3.14
N ALA A 276 -3.60 -17.95 4.14
CA ALA A 276 -3.10 -16.95 5.09
C ALA A 276 -1.93 -17.43 5.96
N TYR A 277 -1.81 -18.75 6.19
CA TYR A 277 -0.71 -19.36 6.95
C TYR A 277 0.54 -19.58 6.07
N THR A 278 0.34 -20.00 4.82
CA THR A 278 1.44 -20.31 3.89
C THR A 278 2.03 -19.10 3.16
N GLU A 279 1.30 -17.98 3.11
CA GLU A 279 1.83 -16.76 2.52
C GLU A 279 2.95 -16.17 3.40
N GLU A 280 4.19 -16.48 3.05
CA GLU A 280 5.25 -15.50 3.23
C GLU A 280 4.80 -14.21 2.53
N PRO A 281 4.96 -13.03 3.16
CA PRO A 281 4.47 -11.77 2.63
C PRO A 281 4.99 -11.59 1.20
N GLN A 282 4.12 -11.84 0.22
CA GLN A 282 4.46 -11.76 -1.19
C GLN A 282 5.02 -10.36 -1.40
N ARG A 283 6.30 -10.32 -1.78
CA ARG A 283 6.92 -9.14 -2.40
C ARG A 283 5.97 -8.69 -3.50
N SER A 284 5.18 -7.67 -3.24
CA SER A 284 4.25 -7.08 -4.20
C SER A 284 5.06 -6.34 -5.28
N GLY A 285 5.75 -7.09 -6.12
CA GLY A 285 6.34 -6.61 -7.37
C GLY A 285 5.35 -6.85 -8.50
N ALA A 286 4.27 -6.10 -8.54
CA ALA A 286 3.41 -5.97 -9.72
C ALA A 286 2.96 -4.51 -9.84
#